data_AF-A0A963RQD7-F1
#
_entry.id   AF-A0A963RQD7-F1
#
_cell.length_a   1.000
_cell.length_b   1.000
_cell.length_c   1.000
_cell.angle_alpha   90.00
_cell.angle_beta   90.00
_cell.angle_gamma   90.00
#
_symmetry.space_group_name_H-M   'P 1'
#
loop_
_entity.id
_entity.type
_entity.pdbx_description
1 polymer ?
#
loop_
_entity_poly.entity_id
_entity_poly.type
_entity_poly.pdbx_seq_one_letter_code
_entity_poly.pdbx_strand_id
1 'polypeptide(L)'
;GFQPWDNPMGTDGFEFIEYAAPDPKAMGELFERMGFTAVARHRRKNVTLYRQGEINFIINAEPDSFAQRFARLHGPSICAIAFRVQDAKAA
;
A
#
# COMPACT_ATOMS: atom_id res chain seq x y z
N GLY A 1 -20.72 -29.53 2.14
CA GLY A 1 -20.94 -28.09 1.99
C GLY A 1 -19.79 -27.37 2.67
N PHE A 2 -19.30 -26.28 2.09
CA PHE A 2 -18.29 -25.43 2.72
C PHE A 2 -18.87 -24.78 3.99
N GLN A 3 -18.21 -24.95 5.13
CA GLN A 3 -18.49 -24.20 6.36
C GLN A 3 -17.46 -23.06 6.40
N PRO A 4 -17.89 -21.79 6.22
CA PRO A 4 -16.97 -20.67 6.35
C PRO A 4 -16.45 -20.60 7.78
N TRP A 5 -15.15 -20.34 7.93
CA TRP A 5 -14.59 -19.96 9.21
C TRP A 5 -15.11 -18.59 9.63
N ASP A 6 -15.25 -18.36 10.93
CA ASP A 6 -15.72 -17.10 11.47
C ASP A 6 -14.76 -15.95 11.07
N ASN A 7 -15.30 -14.79 10.69
CA ASN A 7 -14.53 -13.58 10.35
C ASN A 7 -14.66 -12.58 11.52
N PRO A 8 -13.97 -12.81 12.66
CA PRO A 8 -14.16 -12.02 13.88
C PRO A 8 -13.79 -10.54 13.70
N MET A 9 -12.94 -10.24 12.73
CA MET A 9 -12.45 -8.90 12.41
C MET A 9 -13.31 -8.19 11.36
N GLY A 10 -14.29 -8.88 10.76
CA GLY A 10 -15.12 -8.35 9.68
C GLY A 10 -14.31 -7.84 8.49
N THR A 11 -13.20 -8.50 8.15
CA THR A 11 -12.36 -8.10 7.02
C THR A 11 -13.12 -8.21 5.70
N ASP A 12 -13.03 -7.17 4.88
CA ASP A 12 -13.67 -7.05 3.57
C ASP A 12 -12.63 -6.73 2.49
N GLY A 13 -11.55 -7.52 2.45
CA GLY A 13 -10.45 -7.37 1.50
C GLY A 13 -9.44 -6.27 1.88
N PHE A 14 -8.62 -5.88 0.90
CA PHE A 14 -7.55 -4.92 1.08
C PHE A 14 -8.02 -3.50 0.77
N GLU A 15 -7.65 -2.54 1.62
CA GLU A 15 -7.82 -1.13 1.33
C GLU A 15 -6.63 -0.62 0.51
N PHE A 16 -5.38 -0.90 0.93
CA PHE A 16 -4.18 -0.60 0.15
C PHE A 16 -2.97 -1.46 0.55
N ILE A 17 -1.97 -1.48 -0.35
CA ILE A 17 -0.60 -1.95 -0.07
C ILE A 17 0.35 -0.77 -0.16
N GLU A 18 1.18 -0.57 0.86
CA GLU A 18 2.19 0.50 0.90
C GLU A 18 3.58 -0.08 0.63
N TYR A 19 4.23 0.48 -0.38
CA TYR A 19 5.56 0.12 -0.85
C TYR A 19 6.58 1.20 -0.51
N ALA A 20 7.79 0.73 -0.21
CA ALA A 20 8.97 1.55 -0.07
C ALA A 20 10.08 0.98 -0.95
N ALA A 21 10.83 1.85 -1.62
CA ALA A 21 11.92 1.45 -2.51
C ALA A 21 13.07 2.46 -2.45
N PRO A 22 14.34 2.02 -2.65
CA PRO A 22 15.47 2.93 -2.81
C PRO A 22 15.32 3.88 -4.00
N ASP A 23 14.68 3.41 -5.07
CA ASP A 23 14.29 4.21 -6.24
C ASP A 23 12.75 4.23 -6.38
N PRO A 24 12.07 5.22 -5.78
CA PRO A 24 10.63 5.37 -5.89
C PRO A 24 10.14 5.64 -7.32
N LYS A 25 10.99 6.25 -8.17
CA LYS A 25 10.62 6.58 -9.54
C LYS A 25 10.53 5.31 -10.38
N ALA A 26 11.55 4.45 -10.31
CA ALA A 26 11.54 3.16 -11.00
C ALA A 26 10.37 2.26 -10.55
N MET A 27 10.00 2.32 -9.26
CA MET A 27 8.81 1.64 -8.74
C MET A 27 7.51 2.21 -9.35
N GLY A 28 7.38 3.54 -9.43
CA GLY A 28 6.24 4.19 -10.07
C GLY A 28 6.08 3.79 -11.55
N GLU A 29 7.19 3.78 -12.30
CA GLU A 29 7.21 3.35 -13.70
C GLU A 29 6.81 1.87 -13.85
N LEU A 30 7.18 1.01 -12.89
CA LEU A 30 6.73 -0.38 -12.87
C LEU A 30 5.21 -0.48 -12.66
N PHE A 31 4.64 0.29 -11.73
CA PHE A 31 3.19 0.30 -11.51
C PHE A 31 2.44 0.79 -12.74
N GLU A 32 2.94 1.82 -13.41
CA GLU A 32 2.36 2.31 -14.67
C GLU A 32 2.41 1.23 -15.77
N ARG A 33 3.52 0.50 -15.91
CA ARG A 33 3.61 -0.64 -16.84
C ARG A 33 2.64 -1.78 -16.50
N MET A 34 2.29 -1.94 -15.23
CA MET A 34 1.27 -2.89 -14.76
C MET A 34 -0.17 -2.38 -14.98
N GLY A 35 -0.34 -1.16 -15.49
CA GLY A 35 -1.64 -0.56 -15.79
C GLY A 35 -2.27 0.22 -14.63
N PHE A 36 -1.50 0.58 -13.61
CA PHE A 36 -1.93 1.51 -12.57
C PHE A 36 -1.74 2.96 -13.04
N THR A 37 -2.54 3.87 -12.47
CA THR A 37 -2.40 5.31 -12.70
C THR A 37 -2.15 6.03 -11.38
N ALA A 38 -1.24 7.00 -11.36
CA ALA A 38 -1.09 7.90 -10.21
C ALA A 38 -2.34 8.81 -10.10
N VAL A 39 -3.17 8.58 -9.08
CA VAL A 39 -4.46 9.27 -8.93
C VAL A 39 -4.47 10.33 -7.82
N ALA A 40 -3.54 10.26 -6.87
CA ALA A 40 -3.42 11.26 -5.82
C ALA A 40 -2.00 11.37 -5.25
N ARG A 41 -1.69 12.52 -4.67
CA ARG A 41 -0.47 12.76 -3.88
C ARG A 41 -0.84 13.27 -2.51
N HIS A 42 -0.12 12.81 -1.49
CA HIS A 42 -0.32 13.30 -0.13
C HIS A 42 0.10 14.78 -0.03
N ARG A 43 -0.62 15.58 0.77
CA ARG A 43 -0.51 17.06 0.77
C ARG A 43 0.80 17.62 1.34
N ARG A 44 1.57 16.80 2.06
CA ARG A 44 2.76 17.25 2.83
C ARG A 44 3.95 16.30 2.66
N LYS A 45 3.70 15.02 2.90
CA LYS A 45 4.67 13.93 2.67
C LYS A 45 4.80 13.56 1.19
N ASN A 46 5.97 13.07 0.80
CA ASN A 46 6.29 12.50 -0.50
C ASN A 46 5.68 11.09 -0.65
N VAL A 47 4.37 11.04 -0.79
CA VAL A 47 3.59 9.80 -0.91
C VAL A 47 2.65 9.91 -2.11
N THR A 48 2.67 8.91 -2.98
CA THR A 48 1.83 8.87 -4.20
C THR A 48 0.93 7.63 -4.17
N LEU A 49 -0.36 7.83 -4.45
CA LEU A 49 -1.35 6.78 -4.61
C LEU A 49 -1.50 6.42 -6.09
N TYR A 50 -1.33 5.13 -6.38
CA TYR A 50 -1.56 4.49 -7.66
C TYR A 50 -2.82 3.62 -7.58
N ARG A 51 -3.66 3.65 -8.60
CA ARG A 51 -4.91 2.88 -8.66
C ARG A 51 -5.12 2.18 -9.99
N GLN A 52 -5.63 0.94 -9.91
CA GLN A 52 -6.15 0.16 -11.03
C GLN A 52 -7.46 -0.51 -10.59
N GLY A 53 -8.59 -0.02 -11.09
CA GLY A 53 -9.90 -0.42 -10.56
C GLY A 53 -10.02 -0.14 -9.06
N GLU A 54 -10.32 -1.17 -8.28
CA GLU A 54 -10.44 -1.11 -6.81
C GLU A 54 -9.09 -1.30 -6.07
N ILE A 55 -7.99 -1.60 -6.78
CA ILE A 55 -6.69 -1.88 -6.17
C ILE A 55 -5.94 -0.58 -5.92
N ASN A 56 -5.49 -0.37 -4.67
CA ASN A 56 -4.70 0.80 -4.26
C ASN A 56 -3.27 0.40 -3.88
N PHE A 57 -2.30 0.96 -4.59
CA PHE A 57 -0.89 0.89 -4.21
C PHE A 57 -0.39 2.28 -3.81
N ILE A 58 0.36 2.33 -2.71
CA ILE A 58 0.98 3.57 -2.24
C ILE A 58 2.49 3.42 -2.38
N ILE A 59 3.15 4.43 -2.96
CA ILE A 59 4.61 4.56 -2.87
C ILE A 59 4.91 5.62 -1.82
N ASN A 60 5.57 5.21 -0.73
CA ASN A 60 6.09 6.11 0.28
C ASN A 60 7.57 6.41 0.04
N ALA A 61 7.84 7.61 -0.43
CA ALA A 61 9.15 8.15 -0.73
C ALA A 61 9.59 9.23 0.27
N GLU A 62 8.97 9.26 1.45
CA GLU A 62 9.28 10.25 2.49
C GLU A 62 10.69 10.00 3.05
N PRO A 63 11.59 11.01 3.00
CA PRO A 63 12.93 10.88 3.57
C PRO A 63 12.88 10.72 5.09
N ASP A 64 13.89 10.06 5.65
CA ASP A 64 14.06 9.84 7.10
C ASP A 64 12.88 9.12 7.78
N SER A 65 12.02 8.46 6.99
CA SER A 65 10.88 7.68 7.44
C SER A 65 11.24 6.24 7.78
N PHE A 66 10.33 5.55 8.48
CA PHE A 66 10.42 4.10 8.68
C PHE A 66 10.48 3.35 7.34
N ALA A 67 9.60 3.71 6.40
CA ALA A 67 9.54 3.15 5.05
C ALA A 67 10.90 3.23 4.33
N GLN A 68 11.54 4.40 4.34
CA GLN A 68 12.86 4.58 3.73
C GLN A 68 13.95 3.73 4.41
N ARG A 69 13.96 3.66 5.75
CA ARG A 69 14.91 2.79 6.47
C ARG A 69 14.72 1.33 6.13
N PHE A 70 13.47 0.86 6.06
CA PHE A 70 13.14 -0.51 5.71
C PHE A 70 13.59 -0.86 4.28
N ALA A 71 13.30 0.02 3.31
CA ALA A 71 13.71 -0.16 1.92
C ALA A 71 15.23 -0.16 1.72
N ARG A 72 15.98 0.60 2.53
CA ARG A 72 17.46 0.56 2.50
C ARG A 72 18.03 -0.77 2.97
N LEU A 73 17.37 -1.43 3.92
CA LEU A 73 17.81 -2.72 4.46
C LEU A 73 17.39 -3.90 3.59
N HIS A 74 16.22 -3.82 2.96
CA HIS A 74 15.59 -4.98 2.31
C HIS A 74 15.38 -4.81 0.80
N GLY A 75 15.74 -3.67 0.22
CA GLY A 75 15.41 -3.33 -1.17
C GLY A 75 13.93 -2.94 -1.33
N PRO A 76 13.41 -2.95 -2.57
CA PRO A 76 11.98 -2.73 -2.84
C PRO A 76 11.10 -3.68 -2.02
N SER A 77 10.22 -3.15 -1.17
CA SER A 77 9.49 -3.95 -0.20
C SER A 77 8.14 -3.35 0.18
N ILE A 78 7.24 -4.20 0.68
CA ILE A 78 5.98 -3.79 1.31
C ILE A 78 6.29 -3.40 2.74
N CYS A 79 5.99 -2.16 3.12
CA CYS A 79 6.19 -1.67 4.48
C CYS A 79 4.89 -1.60 5.30
N ALA A 80 3.72 -1.63 4.64
CA ALA A 80 2.42 -1.67 5.30
C ALA A 80 1.35 -2.32 4.39
N ILE A 81 0.34 -2.91 5.03
CA ILE A 81 -0.85 -3.48 4.41
C ILE A 81 -2.05 -2.99 5.21
N ALA A 82 -3.06 -2.46 4.54
CA ALA A 82 -4.31 -2.04 5.15
C ALA A 82 -5.46 -2.93 4.69
N PHE A 83 -6.27 -3.38 5.65
CA PHE A 83 -7.47 -4.15 5.42
C PHE A 83 -8.70 -3.26 5.61
N ARG A 84 -9.73 -3.50 4.80
CA ARG A 84 -11.06 -2.95 5.09
C ARG A 84 -11.67 -3.77 6.21
N VAL A 85 -12.14 -3.11 7.26
CA VAL A 85 -12.78 -3.74 8.42
C VAL A 85 -14.05 -2.97 8.76
N GLN A 86 -15.05 -3.66 9.29
CA GLN A 86 -16.34 -3.04 9.64
C GLN A 86 -16.20 -1.96 10.74
N ASP A 87 -15.35 -2.21 11.74
CA ASP A 87 -15.03 -1.25 12.79
C ASP A 87 -13.52 -1.27 13.07
N ALA A 88 -12.82 -0.22 12.65
CA ALA A 88 -11.38 -0.09 12.83
C ALA A 88 -10.91 0.08 14.28
N LYS A 89 -11.81 0.42 15.23
CA LYS A 89 -11.47 0.50 16.66
C LYS A 89 -11.68 -0.84 17.38
N ALA A 90 -12.60 -1.66 16.87
CA ALA A 90 -12.87 -2.99 17.41
C ALA A 90 -11.98 -4.07 16.78
N ALA A 91 -11.42 -3.77 15.60
CA ALA A 91 -10.36 -4.53 14.93
C ALA A 91 -8.99 -4.36 15.62
#